data_AF-A0A3D5JBC6-F1
#
_entry.id   AF-A0A3D5JBC6-F1
#
_cell.length_a   1.000
_cell.length_b   1.000
_cell.length_c   1.000
_cell.angle_alpha   90.00
_cell.angle_beta   90.00
_cell.angle_gamma   90.00
#
_symmetry.space_group_name_H-M   'P 1'
#
loop_
_entity.id
_entity.type
_entity.pdbx_description
1 polymer ?
#
loop_
_entity_poly.entity_id
_entity_poly.type
_entity_poly.pdbx_seq_one_letter_code
_entity_poly.pdbx_strand_id
1 'polypeptide(L)'
;MTESKLVGRFVGIGVGPGPAQLISVAAWEELQCCDLICYPRATSQESSAALHALEGLELPQAELREIFFEMSSDRDRLRTYY
;
A
#
# COMPACT_ATOMS: atom_id res chain seq x y z
N MET A 1 -37.59 -1.16 0.95
CA MET A 1 -36.59 -1.29 -0.13
C MET A 1 -35.23 -1.11 0.51
N THR A 2 -34.42 -2.15 0.58
CA THR A 2 -33.11 -2.09 1.23
C THR A 2 -32.13 -1.44 0.26
N GLU A 3 -31.61 -0.27 0.61
CA GLU A 3 -30.62 0.45 -0.18
C GLU A 3 -29.34 -0.40 -0.23
N SER A 4 -28.96 -0.87 -1.43
CA SER A 4 -27.69 -1.59 -1.61
C SER A 4 -26.56 -0.58 -1.52
N LYS A 5 -25.87 -0.56 -0.38
CA LYS A 5 -24.69 0.30 -0.19
C LYS A 5 -23.64 -0.09 -1.23
N LEU A 6 -23.21 0.86 -2.06
CA LEU A 6 -22.08 0.66 -2.96
C LEU A 6 -20.84 0.38 -2.11
N VAL A 7 -20.21 -0.77 -2.33
CA VAL A 7 -18.98 -1.17 -1.64
C VAL A 7 -17.82 -1.01 -2.62
N GLY A 8 -16.75 -0.38 -2.17
CA GLY A 8 -15.51 -0.29 -2.96
C GLY A 8 -14.84 -1.65 -3.14
N ARG A 9 -13.83 -1.71 -4.01
CA ARG A 9 -13.00 -2.89 -4.24
C ARG A 9 -11.64 -2.69 -3.58
N PHE A 10 -11.23 -3.63 -2.74
CA PHE A 10 -9.90 -3.65 -2.13
C PHE A 10 -9.01 -4.65 -2.87
N VAL A 11 -7.83 -4.21 -3.33
CA VAL A 11 -6.89 -5.02 -4.11
C VAL A 11 -5.51 -4.92 -3.46
N GLY A 12 -4.84 -6.07 -3.28
CA GLY A 12 -3.44 -6.11 -2.90
C GLY A 12 -2.55 -6.01 -4.14
N ILE A 13 -1.69 -4.99 -4.19
CA ILE A 13 -0.77 -4.76 -5.30
C ILE A 13 0.68 -5.06 -4.89
N GLY A 14 1.33 -5.96 -5.63
CA GLY A 14 2.77 -6.17 -5.52
C GLY A 14 3.53 -5.12 -6.33
N VAL A 15 4.33 -4.28 -5.66
CA VAL A 15 5.12 -3.20 -6.27
C VAL A 15 6.51 -3.64 -6.76
N GLY A 16 6.81 -4.94 -6.67
CA GLY A 16 8.12 -5.49 -7.01
C GLY A 16 9.15 -5.36 -5.87
N PRO A 17 10.40 -5.78 -6.11
CA PRO A 17 11.42 -5.91 -5.07
C PRO A 17 12.24 -4.63 -4.82
N GLY A 18 12.02 -3.54 -5.56
CA GLY A 18 12.79 -2.30 -5.41
C GLY A 18 12.84 -1.45 -6.69
N PRO A 19 13.55 -1.87 -7.75
CA PRO A 19 13.56 -1.08 -8.99
C PRO A 19 12.15 -0.96 -9.59
N ALA A 20 11.69 0.26 -9.83
CA ALA A 20 10.31 0.53 -10.25
C ALA A 20 9.93 -0.13 -11.58
N GLN A 21 10.88 -0.25 -12.50
CA GLN A 21 10.72 -0.98 -13.77
C GLN A 21 10.43 -2.49 -13.63
N LEU A 22 10.51 -3.05 -12.41
CA LEU A 22 10.15 -4.45 -12.13
C LEU A 22 8.69 -4.61 -11.67
N ILE A 23 7.91 -3.54 -11.59
CA ILE A 23 6.47 -3.66 -11.40
C ILE A 23 5.83 -4.39 -12.59
N SER A 24 4.85 -5.25 -12.33
CA SER A 24 4.10 -5.89 -13.41
C SER A 24 3.17 -4.90 -14.10
N VAL A 25 2.90 -5.11 -15.40
CA VAL A 25 1.98 -4.27 -16.17
C VAL A 25 0.59 -4.21 -15.52
N ALA A 26 0.04 -5.35 -15.07
CA ALA A 26 -1.27 -5.40 -14.43
C ALA A 26 -1.30 -4.63 -13.08
N ALA A 27 -0.23 -4.68 -12.29
CA ALA A 27 -0.11 -3.92 -11.05
C ALA A 27 -0.06 -2.40 -11.32
N TRP A 28 0.68 -2.00 -12.35
CA TRP A 28 0.75 -0.61 -12.78
C TRP A 28 -0.60 -0.11 -13.27
N GLU A 29 -1.27 -0.85 -14.16
CA GLU A 29 -2.61 -0.50 -14.66
C GLU A 29 -3.63 -0.35 -13.54
N GLU A 30 -3.63 -1.24 -12.55
CA GLU A 30 -4.56 -1.14 -11.43
C GLU A 30 -4.26 0.07 -10.53
N LEU A 31 -2.98 0.37 -10.27
CA LEU A 31 -2.58 1.56 -9.52
C LEU A 31 -3.14 2.83 -10.17
N GLN A 32 -3.07 2.95 -11.50
CA GLN A 32 -3.56 4.12 -12.24
C GLN A 32 -5.06 4.38 -12.07
N CYS A 33 -5.84 3.39 -11.66
CA CYS A 33 -7.30 3.48 -11.52
C CYS A 33 -7.78 3.57 -10.07
N CYS A 34 -6.87 3.58 -9.10
CA CYS A 34 -7.23 3.62 -7.68
C CYS A 34 -7.56 5.04 -7.23
N ASP A 35 -8.67 5.20 -6.51
CA ASP A 35 -9.02 6.48 -5.84
C ASP A 35 -8.18 6.70 -4.56
N LEU A 36 -7.78 5.61 -3.90
CA LEU A 36 -7.06 5.58 -2.63
C LEU A 36 -5.97 4.51 -2.66
N ILE A 37 -4.74 4.89 -2.32
CA ILE A 37 -3.60 3.97 -2.20
C ILE A 37 -3.16 3.93 -0.74
N CYS A 38 -3.35 2.77 -0.10
CA CYS A 38 -2.83 2.50 1.22
C CYS A 38 -1.42 1.90 1.11
N TYR A 39 -0.44 2.48 1.80
CA TYR A 39 0.95 1.98 1.77
C TYR A 39 1.50 1.75 3.18
N PRO A 40 2.30 0.68 3.40
CA PRO A 40 2.84 0.36 4.72
C PRO A 40 4.09 1.19 5.03
N ARG A 41 4.20 1.71 6.26
CA ARG A 41 5.46 2.24 6.81
C ARG A 41 5.75 1.62 8.16
N ALA A 42 6.99 1.18 8.36
CA ALA A 42 7.43 0.71 9.67
C ALA A 42 7.52 1.89 10.65
N THR A 43 7.10 1.70 11.89
CA THR A 43 7.22 2.73 12.95
C THR A 43 8.65 3.20 13.18
N SER A 44 9.63 2.35 12.86
CA SER A 44 11.07 2.61 13.00
C SER A 44 11.75 3.21 11.77
N GLN A 45 11.01 3.43 10.67
CA GLN A 45 11.56 3.93 9.41
C GLN A 45 10.83 5.19 8.96
N GLU A 46 11.57 6.15 8.44
CA GLU A 46 11.01 7.40 7.90
C GLU A 46 10.33 7.19 6.54
N SER A 47 10.68 6.13 5.81
CA SER A 47 10.14 5.86 4.48
C SER A 47 9.47 4.48 4.36
N SER A 48 8.56 4.37 3.39
CA SER A 48 7.93 3.10 3.01
C SER A 48 8.76 2.40 1.96
N ALA A 49 9.10 1.13 2.19
CA ALA A 49 9.76 0.30 1.17
C ALA A 49 8.90 0.14 -0.09
N ALA A 50 7.57 0.12 0.05
CA ALA A 50 6.67 -0.01 -1.08
C ALA A 50 6.60 1.26 -1.93
N LEU A 51 6.57 2.44 -1.30
CA LEU A 51 6.66 3.71 -2.05
C LEU A 51 8.04 3.92 -2.66
N HIS A 52 9.11 3.55 -1.95
CA HIS A 52 10.46 3.59 -2.48
C HIS A 52 10.57 2.73 -3.75
N ALA A 53 9.89 1.58 -3.77
CA ALA A 53 9.87 0.71 -4.94
C ALA A 53 9.19 1.33 -6.18
N LEU A 54 8.45 2.42 -6.02
CA LEU A 54 7.76 3.15 -7.09
C LEU A 54 8.47 4.48 -7.44
N GLU A 55 9.63 4.77 -6.83
CA GLU A 55 10.37 6.00 -7.09
C GLU A 55 10.70 6.16 -8.58
N GLY A 56 10.50 7.38 -9.08
CA GLY A 56 10.70 7.71 -10.50
C GLY A 56 9.51 7.42 -11.40
N LEU A 57 8.45 6.78 -10.89
CA LEU A 57 7.16 6.69 -11.58
C LEU A 57 6.25 7.85 -11.14
N GLU A 58 5.51 8.40 -12.09
CA GLU A 58 4.50 9.40 -11.82
C GLU A 58 3.22 8.69 -11.34
N LEU A 59 3.06 8.63 -10.03
CA LEU A 59 1.87 8.05 -9.41
C LEU A 59 0.61 8.85 -9.80
N PRO A 60 -0.54 8.19 -9.94
CA PRO A 60 -1.80 8.86 -10.27
C PRO A 60 -2.20 9.82 -9.15
N GLN A 61 -3.15 10.72 -9.44
CA GLN A 61 -3.77 11.58 -8.43
C GLN A 61 -4.74 10.80 -7.52
N ALA A 62 -4.23 9.77 -6.87
CA ALA A 62 -4.92 9.03 -5.82
C ALA A 62 -4.65 9.68 -4.46
N GLU A 63 -5.60 9.56 -3.54
CA GLU A 63 -5.32 9.86 -2.14
C GLU A 63 -4.29 8.84 -1.60
N LEU A 64 -3.19 9.31 -1.02
CA LEU A 64 -2.21 8.43 -0.38
C LEU A 64 -2.52 8.32 1.11
N ARG A 65 -2.62 7.08 1.60
CA ARG A 65 -2.87 6.80 3.01
C ARG A 65 -1.77 5.92 3.60
N GLU A 66 -1.01 6.52 4.50
CA GLU A 66 0.01 5.80 5.26
C GLU A 66 -0.63 4.87 6.30
N ILE A 67 -0.16 3.63 6.37
CA ILE A 67 -0.53 2.64 7.38
C ILE A 67 0.72 2.24 8.16
N PHE A 68 0.72 2.51 9.46
CA PHE A 68 1.82 2.17 10.34
C PHE A 68 1.80 0.72 10.75
N PHE A 69 2.98 0.11 10.76
CA PHE A 69 3.16 -1.21 11.33
C PHE A 69 4.36 -1.26 12.27
N GLU A 70 4.13 -1.78 13.48
CA GLU A 70 5.20 -2.17 14.40
C GLU A 70 5.93 -3.40 13.86
N MET A 71 7.21 -3.24 13.52
CA MET A 71 8.06 -4.30 12.97
C MET A 71 8.90 -4.95 14.07
N SER A 72 8.27 -5.77 14.90
CA SER A 72 8.93 -6.53 15.96
C SER A 72 8.89 -8.03 15.69
N SER A 73 9.98 -8.73 16.00
CA SER A 73 9.99 -10.20 16.02
C SER A 73 9.37 -10.77 17.30
N ASP A 74 9.14 -9.94 18.32
CA ASP A 74 8.48 -10.30 19.57
C ASP A 74 6.95 -10.34 19.37
N ARG A 75 6.41 -11.56 19.36
CA ARG A 75 4.96 -11.78 19.18
C ARG A 75 4.12 -11.25 20.34
N ASP A 76 4.63 -11.26 21.55
CA ASP A 76 3.85 -10.78 22.70
C ASP A 76 3.74 -9.25 22.67
N ARG A 77 4.79 -8.56 22.23
CA ARG A 77 4.72 -7.12 21.94
C ARG A 77 3.70 -6.81 20.84
N LEU A 78 3.70 -7.56 19.72
CA LEU A 78 2.76 -7.33 18.62
C LEU A 78 1.28 -7.48 19.03
N ARG A 79 0.96 -8.41 19.93
CA ARG A 79 -0.40 -8.59 20.50
C ARG A 79 -0.94 -7.37 21.24
N THR A 80 -0.08 -6.44 21.63
CA THR A 80 -0.52 -5.21 22.31
C THR A 80 -1.01 -4.16 21.30
N TYR A 81 -0.62 -4.30 20.02
CA TYR A 81 -0.98 -3.38 18.93
C TYR A 81 -2.10 -3.91 18.02
N TYR A 82 -2.29 -5.23 17.95
CA TYR A 82 -3.29 -5.92 17.10
C TYR A 82 -3.92 -7.09 17.83
#